data_AF-A0AAD2DSB5-F1
#
_entry.id   AF-A0AAD2DSB5-F1
#
_cell.length_a   1.000
_cell.length_b   1.000
_cell.length_c   1.000
_cell.angle_alpha   90.00
_cell.angle_beta   90.00
_cell.angle_gamma   90.00
#
_symmetry.space_group_name_H-M   'P 1'
#
loop_
_entity.id
_entity.type
_entity.pdbx_description
1 polymer ?
#
loop_
_entity_poly.entity_id
_entity_poly.type
_entity_poly.pdbx_seq_one_letter_code
_entity_poly.pdbx_strand_id
1 'polypeptide(L)'
;MAVNCWRLLEPKLVAIYFGDGIQSILTCTSAGNVLAKDLRWCAEQLNKDVLGHDNAMVRKHIGKWDQEPQCFPLGNFDGAMITMGSFPRFPMYDNDFGWGKTMAVQR
;
A
#
# COMPACT_ATOMS: atom_id res chain seq x y z
N MET A 1 -1.92 3.39 4.00
CA MET A 1 -2.11 2.90 2.61
C MET A 1 -1.15 1.75 2.35
N ALA A 2 -1.62 0.67 1.73
CA ALA A 2 -0.76 -0.45 1.34
C ALA A 2 0.09 -0.10 0.11
N VAL A 3 1.38 -0.45 0.14
CA VAL A 3 2.33 -0.24 -0.96
C VAL A 3 3.02 -1.55 -1.34
N ASN A 4 3.17 -1.78 -2.63
CA ASN A 4 3.89 -2.94 -3.17
C ASN A 4 5.40 -2.64 -3.18
N CYS A 5 6.16 -3.37 -2.37
CA CYS A 5 7.60 -3.18 -2.21
C CYS A 5 8.45 -3.92 -3.26
N TRP A 6 7.85 -4.77 -4.09
CA TRP A 6 8.59 -5.62 -5.05
C TRP A 6 9.44 -4.81 -6.03
N ARG A 7 8.88 -3.69 -6.50
CA ARG A 7 9.56 -2.78 -7.44
C ARG A 7 10.45 -1.75 -6.73
N LEU A 8 10.33 -1.63 -5.41
CA LEU A 8 11.05 -0.65 -4.60
C LEU A 8 12.37 -1.19 -4.07
N LEU A 9 12.47 -2.51 -3.88
CA LEU A 9 13.69 -3.16 -3.42
C LEU A 9 14.77 -3.18 -4.51
N GLU A 10 16.02 -3.06 -4.07
CA GLU A 10 17.21 -3.33 -4.89
C GLU A 10 18.08 -4.40 -4.19
N PRO A 11 18.34 -5.56 -4.83
CA PRO A 11 17.75 -5.99 -6.10
C PRO A 11 16.23 -6.20 -6.01
N LYS A 12 15.53 -5.98 -7.12
CA LYS A 12 14.08 -6.20 -7.22
C LYS A 12 13.71 -7.65 -6.95
N LEU A 13 12.55 -7.87 -6.35
CA LEU A 13 11.99 -9.20 -6.23
C LEU A 13 11.62 -9.75 -7.61
N VAL A 14 11.77 -11.06 -7.77
CA VAL A 14 11.40 -11.75 -9.01
C VAL A 14 9.89 -11.62 -9.27
N ALA A 15 9.49 -11.54 -10.54
CA ALA A 15 8.10 -11.27 -10.92
C ALA A 15 7.09 -12.32 -10.39
N ILE A 16 7.57 -13.55 -10.16
CA ILE A 16 6.79 -14.68 -9.65
C ILE A 16 6.99 -14.92 -8.15
N TYR A 17 7.52 -13.94 -7.42
CA TYR A 17 7.73 -14.06 -5.98
C TYR A 17 6.41 -14.40 -5.28
N PHE A 18 6.38 -15.57 -4.62
CA PHE A 18 5.22 -16.09 -3.93
C PHE A 18 5.35 -15.84 -2.43
N GLY A 19 5.03 -14.62 -2.02
CA GLY A 19 5.06 -14.19 -0.62
C GLY A 19 4.46 -12.79 -0.47
N ASP A 20 4.37 -12.33 0.77
CA ASP A 20 3.91 -10.97 1.06
C ASP A 20 5.08 -9.98 0.92
N GLY A 21 4.97 -9.06 -0.03
CA GLY A 21 5.92 -7.97 -0.22
C GLY A 21 5.21 -6.62 -0.16
N ILE A 22 4.26 -6.49 0.77
CA ILE A 22 3.50 -5.27 1.01
C ILE A 22 3.98 -4.64 2.33
N GLN A 23 4.05 -3.32 2.35
CA GLN A 23 4.16 -2.54 3.58
C GLN A 23 3.01 -1.54 3.67
N SER A 24 2.76 -1.02 4.86
CA SER A 24 1.84 0.11 5.04
C SER A 24 2.63 1.39 5.24
N ILE A 25 2.26 2.42 4.50
CA ILE A 25 2.69 3.79 4.74
C ILE A 25 1.57 4.58 5.40
N LEU A 26 1.94 5.49 6.30
CA LEU A 26 1.01 6.31 7.06
C LEU A 26 1.13 7.76 6.62
N THR A 27 -0.01 8.35 6.26
CA THR A 27 -0.15 9.78 5.98
C THR A 27 -1.03 10.37 7.06
N CYS A 28 -0.51 11.33 7.82
CA CYS A 28 -1.22 11.96 8.93
C CYS A 28 -1.55 13.42 8.61
N THR A 29 -2.79 13.82 8.87
CA THR A 29 -3.18 15.24 8.93
C THR A 29 -4.40 15.41 9.82
N SER A 30 -4.73 16.65 10.21
CA SER A 30 -5.91 16.92 11.01
C SER A 30 -7.19 16.81 10.18
N ALA A 31 -8.28 16.36 10.79
CA ALA A 31 -9.60 16.34 10.13
C ALA A 31 -10.00 17.74 9.62
N GLY A 32 -9.65 18.80 10.36
CA GLY A 32 -9.86 20.17 9.92
C GLY A 32 -9.13 20.52 8.62
N ASN A 33 -7.90 20.03 8.42
CA ASN A 33 -7.18 20.23 7.16
C ASN A 33 -7.84 19.45 6.02
N VAL A 34 -8.27 18.21 6.25
CA VAL A 34 -8.99 17.43 5.23
C VAL A 34 -10.25 18.14 4.78
N LEU A 35 -11.00 18.75 5.70
CA LEU A 35 -12.24 19.47 5.41
C LEU A 35 -12.02 20.85 4.77
N ALA A 36 -10.94 21.54 5.13
CA ALA A 36 -10.67 22.89 4.69
C ALA A 36 -9.84 22.99 3.39
N LYS A 37 -9.16 21.90 2.99
CA LYS A 37 -8.29 21.86 1.80
C LYS A 37 -8.96 21.11 0.65
N ASP A 38 -8.47 21.34 -0.56
CA ASP A 38 -8.99 20.68 -1.76
C ASP A 38 -8.45 19.25 -1.94
N LEU A 39 -9.05 18.52 -2.88
CA LEU A 39 -8.65 17.14 -3.20
C LEU A 39 -7.20 17.06 -3.68
N ARG A 40 -6.71 18.09 -4.37
CA ARG A 40 -5.33 18.14 -4.85
C ARG A 40 -4.36 18.14 -3.69
N TRP A 41 -4.59 18.99 -2.69
CA TRP A 41 -3.75 19.05 -1.50
C TRP A 41 -3.75 17.73 -0.71
N CYS A 42 -4.90 17.06 -0.59
CA CYS A 42 -5.00 15.74 0.02
C CYS A 42 -4.19 14.69 -0.75
N ALA A 43 -4.32 14.66 -2.09
CA ALA A 43 -3.56 13.77 -2.95
C ALA A 43 -2.05 14.04 -2.87
N GLU A 44 -1.64 15.31 -2.73
CA GLU A 44 -0.24 15.69 -2.54
C GLU A 44 0.34 15.16 -1.22
N GLN A 45 -0.44 15.12 -0.12
CA GLN A 45 0.05 14.52 1.13
C GLN A 45 0.31 13.03 0.97
N LEU A 46 -0.64 12.30 0.37
CA LEU A 46 -0.47 10.87 0.08
C LEU A 46 0.72 10.62 -0.84
N ASN A 47 0.89 11.43 -1.87
CA ASN A 47 1.97 11.28 -2.85
C ASN A 47 3.36 11.51 -2.24
N LYS A 48 3.51 12.45 -1.29
CA LYS A 48 4.78 12.67 -0.59
C LYS A 48 5.25 11.40 0.13
N ASP A 49 4.34 10.73 0.83
CA ASP A 49 4.68 9.51 1.57
C ASP A 49 4.93 8.33 0.63
N VAL A 50 4.23 8.24 -0.51
CA VAL A 50 4.52 7.25 -1.56
C VAL A 50 5.90 7.45 -2.15
N LEU A 51 6.26 8.68 -2.52
CA LEU A 51 7.57 9.00 -3.11
C LEU A 51 8.70 8.83 -2.09
N GLY A 52 8.44 9.07 -0.81
CA GLY A 52 9.40 8.86 0.27
C GLY A 52 9.63 7.39 0.63
N HIS A 53 8.83 6.46 0.10
CA HIS A 53 8.95 5.04 0.40
C HIS A 53 9.78 4.32 -0.66
N ASP A 54 11.10 4.31 -0.48
CA ASP A 54 12.10 3.73 -1.38
C ASP A 54 12.76 2.45 -0.82
N ASN A 55 13.76 1.89 -1.51
CA ASN A 55 14.53 0.71 -1.08
C ASN A 55 15.06 0.84 0.36
N ALA A 56 15.60 2.01 0.71
CA ALA A 56 16.20 2.25 2.02
C ALA A 56 15.12 2.26 3.10
N MET A 57 13.99 2.91 2.84
CA MET A 57 12.86 2.94 3.76
C MET A 57 12.22 1.57 3.94
N VAL A 58 12.06 0.77 2.87
CA VAL A 58 11.55 -0.61 2.97
C VAL A 58 12.44 -1.43 3.90
N ARG A 59 13.76 -1.39 3.69
CA ARG A 59 14.74 -2.13 4.51
C ARG A 59 14.81 -1.63 5.94
N LYS A 60 14.66 -0.32 6.16
CA LYS A 60 14.57 0.27 7.50
C LYS A 60 13.36 -0.25 8.27
N HIS A 61 12.20 -0.38 7.61
CA HIS A 61 11.01 -0.95 8.24
C HIS A 61 11.21 -2.42 8.61
N ILE A 62 11.84 -3.21 7.73
CA ILE A 62 12.19 -4.61 8.01
C ILE A 62 13.14 -4.68 9.23
N GLY A 63 14.23 -3.90 9.23
CA GLY A 63 15.17 -3.90 10.35
C GLY A 63 14.56 -3.46 11.68
N LYS A 64 13.61 -2.50 11.66
CA LYS A 64 12.85 -2.14 12.86
C LYS A 64 11.98 -3.30 13.34
N TRP A 65 11.30 -3.98 12.42
CA TRP A 65 10.46 -5.14 12.76
C TRP A 65 11.30 -6.30 13.29
N ASP A 66 12.50 -6.55 12.75
CA ASP A 66 13.41 -7.58 13.25
C ASP A 66 13.87 -7.30 14.70
N GLN A 67 14.05 -6.03 15.06
CA GLN A 67 14.42 -5.61 16.42
C GLN A 67 13.26 -5.69 17.41
N GLU A 68 12.05 -5.35 16.94
CA GLU A 68 10.83 -5.33 17.74
C GLU A 68 9.66 -5.93 16.93
N PRO A 69 9.57 -7.27 16.88
CA PRO A 69 8.54 -7.94 16.10
C PRO A 69 7.16 -7.66 16.68
N GLN A 70 6.28 -7.16 15.83
CA GLN A 70 4.89 -6.90 16.17
C GLN A 70 3.98 -7.37 15.06
N CYS A 71 2.78 -7.82 15.45
CA CYS A 71 1.72 -8.08 14.49
C CYS A 71 1.31 -6.77 13.82
N PHE A 72 0.86 -6.86 12.56
CA PHE A 72 0.28 -5.73 11.87
C PHE A 72 -0.89 -5.16 12.71
N PRO A 73 -0.91 -3.85 13.03
CA PRO A 73 -1.94 -3.27 13.87
C PRO A 73 -3.25 -3.21 13.08
N LEU A 74 -4.04 -4.27 13.19
CA LEU A 74 -5.39 -4.35 12.64
C LEU A 74 -6.33 -3.51 13.51
N GLY A 75 -6.98 -2.51 12.92
CA GLY A 75 -8.03 -1.75 13.59
C GLY A 75 -7.99 -0.26 13.29
N ASN A 76 -8.96 0.47 13.84
CA ASN A 76 -9.05 1.93 13.82
C ASN A 76 -9.10 2.41 15.28
N PHE A 77 -7.96 2.35 15.96
CA PHE A 77 -7.90 2.51 17.41
C PHE A 77 -8.35 3.90 17.90
N ASP A 78 -8.23 4.93 17.07
CA ASP A 78 -8.61 6.30 17.38
C ASP A 78 -9.93 6.74 16.74
N GLY A 79 -10.57 5.86 15.95
CA GLY A 79 -11.78 6.17 15.20
C GLY A 79 -11.56 7.08 13.98
N ALA A 80 -10.36 7.61 13.77
CA ALA A 80 -10.04 8.60 12.73
C ALA A 80 -9.13 8.06 11.63
N MET A 81 -8.74 6.78 11.68
CA MET A 81 -7.89 6.15 10.69
C MET A 81 -8.68 5.49 9.56
N ILE A 82 -8.19 5.66 8.33
CA ILE A 82 -8.69 4.96 7.14
C ILE A 82 -7.56 4.08 6.57
N THR A 83 -7.83 2.79 6.48
CA THR A 83 -6.94 1.83 5.81
C THR A 83 -7.39 1.61 4.38
N MET A 84 -6.48 1.76 3.42
CA MET A 84 -6.76 1.57 2.00
C MET A 84 -5.80 0.55 1.40
N GLY A 85 -6.37 -0.43 0.71
CA GLY A 85 -5.66 -1.34 -0.21
C GLY A 85 -6.18 -1.12 -1.62
N SER A 86 -5.34 -1.33 -2.62
CA SER A 86 -5.72 -1.18 -4.03
C SER A 86 -5.20 -2.37 -4.83
N PHE A 87 -6.03 -2.85 -5.74
CA PHE A 87 -5.69 -3.94 -6.66
C PHE A 87 -5.67 -3.54 -8.16
N PRO A 88 -5.58 -2.25 -8.57
CA PRO A 88 -5.75 -1.88 -9.98
C PRO A 88 -4.62 -2.37 -10.90
N ARG A 89 -3.49 -2.82 -10.33
CA ARG A 89 -2.32 -3.33 -11.07
C ARG A 89 -2.28 -4.86 -11.14
N PHE A 90 -3.25 -5.54 -10.55
CA PHE A 90 -3.35 -7.00 -10.65
C PHE A 90 -4.00 -7.36 -11.99
N PRO A 91 -3.50 -8.40 -12.68
CA PRO A 91 -4.06 -8.88 -13.96
C PRO A 91 -5.35 -9.67 -13.73
N MET A 92 -6.33 -9.06 -13.05
CA MET A 92 -7.55 -9.76 -12.60
C MET A 92 -8.44 -10.19 -13.77
N TYR A 93 -8.45 -9.39 -14.84
CA TYR A 93 -9.31 -9.60 -16.02
C TYR A 93 -8.66 -10.43 -17.12
N ASP A 94 -7.38 -10.81 -16.96
CA ASP A 94 -6.60 -11.55 -17.96
C ASP A 94 -6.82 -13.06 -17.88
N ASN A 95 -7.56 -13.53 -16.87
CA ASN A 95 -7.86 -14.94 -16.67
C ASN A 95 -9.00 -15.38 -17.60
N ASP A 96 -8.71 -16.33 -18.49
CA ASP A 96 -9.70 -17.06 -19.31
C ASP A 96 -9.48 -18.57 -19.15
N PHE A 97 -10.46 -19.23 -18.55
CA PHE A 97 -10.45 -20.68 -18.30
C PHE A 97 -11.15 -21.48 -19.41
N GLY A 98 -11.47 -20.85 -20.55
CA GLY A 98 -12.22 -21.44 -21.67
C GLY A 98 -13.69 -21.00 -21.75
N TRP A 99 -14.09 -20.02 -20.92
CA TRP A 99 -15.45 -19.47 -20.89
C TRP A 99 -15.52 -18.02 -21.39
N GLY A 100 -14.39 -17.47 -21.86
CA GLY A 100 -14.27 -16.09 -22.34
C GLY A 100 -13.76 -15.13 -21.26
N LYS A 101 -13.61 -13.85 -21.65
CA LYS A 101 -13.05 -12.80 -20.79
C LYS A 101 -13.89 -12.53 -19.55
N THR A 102 -13.22 -12.17 -18.46
CA THR A 102 -13.87 -11.80 -17.20
C THR A 102 -14.72 -10.53 -17.37
N MET A 103 -16.00 -10.58 -16.99
CA MET A 103 -16.90 -9.42 -17.09
C MET A 103 -16.84 -8.51 -15.86
N ALA A 104 -16.64 -9.08 -14.67
CA ALA A 104 -16.57 -8.33 -13.42
C ALA A 104 -15.70 -9.06 -12.40
N VAL A 105 -15.00 -8.28 -11.58
CA VAL A 105 -14.18 -8.75 -10.45
C VAL A 105 -14.61 -7.96 -9.21
N GLN A 106 -14.95 -8.66 -8.15
CA GLN A 106 -15.38 -8.08 -6.87
C GLN A 106 -14.73 -8.81 -5.70
N ARG A 107 -14.65 -8.13 -4.56
CA ARG A 107 -14.23 -8.70 -3.27
C ARG A 107 -15.45 -9.12 -2.47
#